data_AF-A0A962NWP1-F1
#
_entry.id   AF-A0A962NWP1-F1
#
_cell.length_a   1.000
_cell.length_b   1.000
_cell.length_c   1.000
_cell.angle_alpha   90.00
_cell.angle_beta   90.00
_cell.angle_gamma   90.00
#
_symmetry.space_group_name_H-M   'P 1'
#
loop_
_entity.id
_entity.type
_entity.pdbx_description
1 polymer ?
#
loop_
_entity_poly.entity_id
_entity_poly.type
_entity_poly.pdbx_seq_one_letter_code
_entity_poly.pdbx_strand_id
1 'polypeptide(L)'
;EVVRGDSAWSSGKIIIEGDAEIIELALNEAKTNLFNLKLSAPEGTAIPCEPSSITIIQGLKIANATLPYAIGLEIYESTESKQGVYHLDGLEKNSTLPAKGKRRLRTMKDIRPANVQDKIEIPIYEYETEGSRAIFNTIVGKMIITGADLPSLLPKDSEVEVTVNIDASRRAKVSVYIPSLDESFEVVLTETIEKDMNTAQLRDEITQALQLAQSLANDGQRDAHNSIKALHQAKQLLDEREHDRQTKDKVREQLREIWIDLETQQAQGEWPKVQQELQQTFDNLVEANNRYGNARISSIVDEYEQQVQQIIAKRDVKSARKLEKELSSMSIQLESQDVNFWAGFVYYMDANFDEIEWTDRKAAYRGLQQLKQLLNINPSKDRLQEAVMEVVGLMSPQSRASIANINTDLLRK
;
A
#
# COMPACT_ATOMS: atom_id res chain seq x y z
N GLU A 1 26.61 -13.64 -54.45
CA GLU A 1 25.38 -12.94 -54.02
C GLU A 1 24.87 -13.61 -52.75
N VAL A 2 24.42 -12.82 -51.77
CA VAL A 2 23.79 -13.29 -50.53
C VAL A 2 22.38 -12.74 -50.47
N VAL A 3 21.38 -13.63 -50.32
CA VAL A 3 19.95 -13.25 -50.31
C VAL A 3 19.33 -13.66 -48.99
N ARG A 4 18.63 -12.74 -48.33
CA ARG A 4 17.90 -13.06 -47.10
C ARG A 4 16.73 -14.00 -47.40
N GLY A 5 16.43 -14.95 -46.53
CA GLY A 5 15.46 -16.02 -46.76
C GLY A 5 14.03 -15.55 -47.01
N ASP A 6 13.69 -14.33 -46.55
CA ASP A 6 12.42 -13.64 -46.84
C ASP A 6 12.41 -12.94 -48.21
N SER A 7 13.51 -12.99 -48.94
CA SER A 7 13.77 -12.30 -50.21
C SER A 7 13.61 -10.78 -50.17
N ALA A 8 13.53 -10.19 -48.97
CA ALA A 8 13.35 -8.75 -48.79
C ALA A 8 14.67 -7.96 -48.84
N TRP A 9 15.81 -8.67 -48.86
CA TRP A 9 17.14 -8.07 -48.97
C TRP A 9 18.09 -8.98 -49.76
N SER A 10 18.96 -8.38 -50.59
CA SER A 10 20.07 -9.05 -51.27
C SER A 10 21.30 -8.14 -51.25
N SER A 11 22.49 -8.74 -51.12
CA SER A 11 23.76 -8.04 -51.28
C SER A 11 24.03 -7.62 -52.73
N GLY A 12 23.27 -8.14 -53.69
CA GLY A 12 23.62 -8.11 -55.11
C GLY A 12 24.80 -9.03 -55.44
N LYS A 13 25.22 -9.03 -56.72
CA LYS A 13 26.41 -9.76 -57.17
C LYS A 13 27.66 -8.95 -56.80
N ILE A 14 28.53 -9.58 -56.02
CA ILE A 14 29.81 -9.02 -55.60
C ILE A 14 30.90 -9.87 -56.25
N ILE A 15 31.91 -9.23 -56.84
CA ILE A 15 33.08 -9.89 -57.42
C ILE A 15 34.05 -10.18 -56.28
N ILE A 16 34.58 -11.40 -56.22
CA ILE A 16 35.60 -11.79 -55.23
C ILE A 16 36.97 -11.63 -55.89
N GLU A 17 37.72 -10.60 -55.49
CA GLU A 17 39.07 -10.34 -55.99
C GLU A 17 40.10 -11.04 -55.08
N GLY A 18 40.39 -12.32 -55.35
CA GLY A 18 41.33 -13.14 -54.56
C GLY A 18 40.64 -14.28 -53.82
N ASP A 19 41.05 -14.54 -52.58
CA ASP A 19 40.58 -15.71 -51.81
C ASP A 19 39.36 -15.45 -50.91
N ALA A 20 39.05 -14.18 -50.59
CA ALA A 20 37.94 -13.82 -49.70
C ALA A 20 37.42 -12.39 -49.93
N GLU A 21 36.17 -12.13 -49.54
CA GLU A 21 35.51 -10.82 -49.62
C GLU A 21 34.63 -10.59 -48.38
N ILE A 22 34.44 -9.33 -47.96
CA ILE A 22 33.60 -8.96 -46.82
C ILE A 22 32.23 -8.49 -47.32
N ILE A 23 31.17 -9.06 -46.76
CA ILE A 23 29.79 -8.71 -47.11
C ILE A 23 29.04 -8.31 -45.84
N GLU A 24 28.54 -7.07 -45.81
CA GLU A 24 27.67 -6.59 -44.74
C GLU A 24 26.23 -7.11 -44.94
N LEU A 25 25.63 -7.66 -43.89
CA LEU A 25 24.30 -8.28 -43.94
C LEU A 25 23.28 -7.46 -43.14
N ALA A 26 22.11 -7.20 -43.74
CA ALA A 26 21.02 -6.50 -43.05
C ALA A 26 20.16 -7.46 -42.21
N LEU A 27 20.39 -7.46 -40.90
CA LEU A 27 19.67 -8.30 -39.94
C LEU A 27 18.35 -7.67 -39.51
N ASN A 28 17.35 -8.52 -39.30
CA ASN A 28 16.14 -8.17 -38.56
C ASN A 28 16.39 -8.37 -37.06
N GLU A 29 16.12 -7.33 -36.26
CA GLU A 29 16.30 -7.34 -34.81
C GLU A 29 15.46 -8.40 -34.10
N ALA A 30 16.07 -9.05 -33.09
CA ALA A 30 15.45 -10.06 -32.24
C ALA A 30 14.82 -11.25 -33.00
N LYS A 31 15.31 -11.53 -34.21
CA LYS A 31 14.83 -12.61 -35.08
C LYS A 31 15.98 -13.48 -35.58
N THR A 32 15.61 -14.68 -36.03
CA THR A 32 16.47 -15.57 -36.80
C THR A 32 16.53 -15.11 -38.25
N ASN A 33 17.72 -14.79 -38.74
CA ASN A 33 17.98 -14.32 -40.10
C ASN A 33 18.66 -15.43 -40.91
N LEU A 34 17.92 -16.07 -41.81
CA LEU A 34 18.47 -17.02 -42.78
C LEU A 34 18.99 -16.26 -44.01
N PHE A 35 20.17 -16.62 -44.51
CA PHE A 35 20.73 -16.10 -45.76
C PHE A 35 21.15 -17.25 -46.67
N ASN A 36 20.73 -17.20 -47.93
CA ASN A 36 21.12 -18.13 -48.98
C ASN A 36 22.28 -17.55 -49.79
N LEU A 37 23.30 -18.36 -50.03
CA LEU A 37 24.51 -18.00 -50.76
C LEU A 37 24.44 -18.55 -52.19
N LYS A 38 24.76 -17.70 -53.17
CA LYS A 38 24.85 -18.07 -54.58
C LYS A 38 26.19 -17.61 -55.15
N LEU A 39 26.95 -18.56 -55.67
CA LEU A 39 28.19 -18.31 -56.40
C LEU A 39 27.96 -18.50 -57.90
N SER A 40 28.59 -17.67 -58.71
CA SER A 40 28.49 -17.76 -60.18
C SER A 40 29.83 -17.43 -60.81
N ALA A 41 30.17 -18.15 -61.87
CA ALA A 41 31.31 -17.86 -62.72
C ALA A 41 31.11 -16.52 -63.47
N PRO A 42 32.18 -15.89 -64.01
CA PRO A 42 32.08 -14.64 -64.76
C PRO A 42 31.06 -14.68 -65.91
N GLU A 43 30.93 -15.84 -66.57
CA GLU A 43 29.96 -16.09 -67.64
C GLU A 43 28.51 -16.31 -67.17
N GLY A 44 28.27 -16.34 -65.85
CA GLY A 44 26.95 -16.49 -65.24
C GLY A 44 26.56 -17.93 -64.87
N THR A 45 27.42 -18.91 -65.13
CA THR A 45 27.20 -20.31 -64.71
C THR A 45 27.20 -20.42 -63.19
N ALA A 46 26.21 -21.08 -62.59
CA ALA A 46 26.17 -21.29 -61.15
C ALA A 46 27.29 -22.24 -60.71
N ILE A 47 28.01 -21.86 -59.65
CA ILE A 47 29.04 -22.68 -59.03
C ILE A 47 28.51 -23.18 -57.69
N PRO A 48 28.64 -24.49 -57.37
CA PRO A 48 28.34 -24.99 -56.03
C PRO A 48 29.14 -24.25 -54.95
N CYS A 49 28.48 -23.85 -53.87
CA CYS A 49 29.15 -23.21 -52.73
C CYS A 49 28.76 -23.89 -51.42
N GLU A 50 29.72 -24.04 -50.52
CA GLU A 50 29.51 -24.61 -49.18
C GLU A 50 30.02 -23.61 -48.12
N PRO A 51 29.16 -23.19 -47.17
CA PRO A 51 27.73 -23.52 -47.08
C PRO A 51 26.90 -22.79 -48.15
N SER A 52 25.80 -23.40 -48.59
CA SER A 52 24.82 -22.75 -49.47
C SER A 52 23.82 -21.86 -48.72
N SER A 53 23.83 -21.91 -47.40
CA SER A 53 23.06 -21.01 -46.52
C SER A 53 23.70 -20.85 -45.15
N ILE A 54 23.55 -19.69 -44.53
CA ILE A 54 23.94 -19.41 -43.15
C ILE A 54 22.75 -18.84 -42.36
N THR A 55 22.73 -19.09 -41.05
CA THR A 55 21.70 -18.56 -40.16
C THR A 55 22.36 -17.71 -39.07
N ILE A 56 21.88 -16.48 -38.90
CA ILE A 56 22.38 -15.52 -37.89
C ILE A 56 21.21 -15.11 -37.00
N ILE A 57 21.33 -15.36 -35.69
CA ILE A 57 20.34 -14.92 -34.69
C ILE A 57 20.81 -13.60 -34.11
N GLN A 58 20.07 -12.52 -34.35
CA GLN A 58 20.39 -11.22 -33.75
C GLN A 58 19.73 -11.10 -32.38
N GLY A 59 20.47 -11.52 -31.36
CA GLY A 59 20.08 -11.43 -29.95
C GLY A 59 19.37 -12.68 -29.42
N LEU A 60 19.81 -13.15 -28.26
CA LEU A 60 19.05 -14.10 -27.42
C LEU A 60 18.12 -13.25 -26.54
N LYS A 61 16.80 -13.37 -26.71
CA LYS A 61 15.85 -12.78 -25.77
C LYS A 61 15.89 -13.58 -24.47
N ILE A 62 16.83 -13.24 -23.60
CA ILE A 62 16.89 -13.78 -22.23
C ILE A 62 15.57 -13.39 -21.55
N ALA A 63 14.91 -14.33 -20.89
CA ALA A 63 13.72 -14.03 -20.11
C ALA A 63 14.06 -12.93 -19.11
N ASN A 64 13.23 -11.88 -19.07
CA ASN A 64 13.43 -10.78 -18.14
C ASN A 64 13.40 -11.32 -16.70
N ALA A 65 14.37 -10.89 -15.89
CA ALA A 65 14.40 -11.25 -14.48
C ALA A 65 13.13 -10.77 -13.76
N THR A 66 12.71 -11.49 -12.74
CA THR A 66 11.59 -11.11 -11.88
C THR A 66 12.09 -10.66 -10.50
N LEU A 67 11.24 -9.93 -9.78
CA LEU A 67 11.46 -9.57 -8.39
C LEU A 67 11.30 -10.81 -7.48
N PRO A 68 12.31 -11.20 -6.68
CA PRO A 68 12.21 -12.34 -5.77
C PRO A 68 11.35 -12.04 -4.53
N TYR A 69 11.27 -10.77 -4.15
CA TYR A 69 10.49 -10.22 -3.04
C TYR A 69 9.71 -9.01 -3.51
N ALA A 70 8.62 -8.67 -2.81
CA ALA A 70 7.89 -7.45 -3.08
C ALA A 70 8.70 -6.24 -2.59
N ILE A 71 8.53 -5.08 -3.24
CA ILE A 71 9.15 -3.83 -2.82
C ILE A 71 8.09 -2.88 -2.28
N GLY A 72 8.35 -2.36 -1.09
CA GLY A 72 7.43 -1.53 -0.33
C GLY A 72 8.10 -0.33 0.33
N LEU A 73 7.27 0.54 0.88
CA LEU A 73 7.68 1.72 1.64
C LEU A 73 7.41 1.49 3.12
N GLU A 74 8.33 1.94 3.98
CA GLU A 74 8.01 2.10 5.40
C GLU A 74 7.13 3.34 5.58
N ILE A 75 5.90 3.13 6.06
CA ILE A 75 4.90 4.19 6.27
C ILE A 75 4.09 3.92 7.53
N TYR A 76 3.35 4.94 7.97
CA TYR A 76 2.27 4.79 8.95
C TYR A 76 0.93 4.65 8.23
N GLU A 77 0.33 3.46 8.29
CA GLU A 77 -0.97 3.17 7.68
C GLU A 77 -2.09 3.60 8.64
N SER A 78 -2.70 4.75 8.35
CA SER A 78 -3.74 5.34 9.22
C SER A 78 -4.98 4.46 9.36
N THR A 79 -5.27 3.61 8.36
CA THR A 79 -6.42 2.70 8.44
C THR A 79 -6.22 1.59 9.47
N GLU A 80 -4.98 1.18 9.71
CA GLU A 80 -4.56 0.15 10.66
C GLU A 80 -3.94 0.73 11.95
N SER A 81 -3.71 2.05 11.98
CA SER A 81 -2.94 2.72 13.04
C SER A 81 -1.56 2.09 13.28
N LYS A 82 -0.96 1.50 12.25
CA LYS A 82 0.26 0.70 12.32
C LYS A 82 1.37 1.28 11.45
N GLN A 83 2.58 1.34 11.99
CA GLN A 83 3.79 1.58 11.19
C GLN A 83 4.34 0.25 10.68
N GLY A 84 4.72 0.20 9.41
CA GLY A 84 5.29 -1.00 8.80
C GLY A 84 5.66 -0.80 7.34
N VAL A 85 6.12 -1.86 6.69
CA VAL A 85 6.43 -1.88 5.26
C VAL A 85 5.20 -2.32 4.47
N TYR A 86 4.72 -1.47 3.57
CA TYR A 86 3.53 -1.70 2.76
C TYR A 86 3.83 -1.64 1.26
N HIS A 87 3.03 -2.35 0.46
CA HIS A 87 3.29 -2.54 -0.96
C HIS A 87 3.29 -1.24 -1.78
N LEU A 88 3.97 -1.29 -2.92
CA LEU A 88 3.84 -0.37 -4.05
C LEU A 88 3.20 -1.11 -5.23
N ASP A 89 2.06 -0.61 -5.71
CA ASP A 89 1.34 -1.20 -6.85
C ASP A 89 2.25 -1.31 -8.07
N GLY A 90 2.49 -2.53 -8.56
CA GLY A 90 3.38 -2.83 -9.69
C GLY A 90 4.78 -3.32 -9.32
N LEU A 91 5.10 -3.45 -8.02
CA LEU A 91 6.36 -4.02 -7.51
C LEU A 91 6.14 -5.23 -6.59
N GLU A 92 5.16 -6.06 -6.95
CA GLU A 92 4.88 -7.31 -6.26
C GLU A 92 5.98 -8.35 -6.50
N LYS A 93 6.00 -9.37 -5.63
CA LYS A 93 6.83 -10.55 -5.85
C LYS A 93 6.49 -11.20 -7.20
N ASN A 94 7.52 -11.58 -7.93
CA ASN A 94 7.50 -12.12 -9.30
C ASN A 94 7.18 -11.12 -10.41
N SER A 95 7.04 -9.83 -10.12
CA SER A 95 6.88 -8.81 -11.18
C SER A 95 8.11 -8.78 -12.08
N THR A 96 7.87 -8.76 -13.41
CA THR A 96 8.92 -8.83 -14.43
C THR A 96 9.60 -7.48 -14.60
N LEU A 97 10.93 -7.47 -14.65
CA LEU A 97 11.71 -6.25 -14.83
C LEU A 97 11.81 -5.83 -16.31
N PRO A 98 11.88 -4.52 -16.63
CA PRO A 98 11.78 -3.39 -15.70
C PRO A 98 10.36 -3.24 -15.14
N ALA A 99 10.25 -2.85 -13.87
CA ALA A 99 8.98 -2.70 -13.15
C ALA A 99 8.87 -1.30 -12.52
N LYS A 100 7.64 -0.87 -12.26
CA LYS A 100 7.33 0.47 -11.74
C LYS A 100 6.25 0.39 -10.69
N GLY A 101 6.56 0.91 -9.51
CA GLY A 101 5.68 1.05 -8.37
C GLY A 101 5.23 2.49 -8.18
N LYS A 102 3.97 2.70 -7.79
CA LYS A 102 3.47 4.04 -7.42
C LYS A 102 2.60 3.99 -6.17
N ARG A 103 2.64 5.06 -5.36
CA ARG A 103 1.72 5.26 -4.24
C ARG A 103 1.56 6.74 -3.92
N ARG A 104 0.34 7.14 -3.56
CA ARG A 104 0.04 8.46 -2.99
C ARG A 104 0.04 8.37 -1.46
N LEU A 105 0.71 9.32 -0.83
CA LEU A 105 0.90 9.41 0.62
C LEU A 105 0.63 10.85 1.07
N ARG A 106 0.61 11.07 2.40
CA ARG A 106 0.47 12.39 2.99
C ARG A 106 1.52 12.67 4.05
N THR A 107 1.91 13.93 4.19
CA THR A 107 2.89 14.36 5.20
C THR A 107 2.30 14.28 6.61
N MET A 108 3.09 13.79 7.57
CA MET A 108 2.64 13.64 8.97
C MET A 108 2.85 14.91 9.82
N LYS A 109 3.63 15.87 9.32
CA LYS A 109 3.99 17.12 9.98
C LYS A 109 4.31 18.21 8.96
N ASP A 110 4.36 19.46 9.42
CA ASP A 110 4.84 20.58 8.63
C ASP A 110 6.35 20.43 8.33
N ILE A 111 6.74 20.78 7.09
CA ILE A 111 8.14 20.86 6.67
C ILE A 111 8.44 22.31 6.30
N ARG A 112 9.19 23.00 7.17
CA ARG A 112 9.51 24.43 6.97
C ARG A 112 10.63 24.60 5.95
N PRO A 113 10.54 25.59 5.05
CA PRO A 113 11.58 25.82 4.05
C PRO A 113 12.88 26.27 4.74
N ALA A 114 14.01 26.02 4.09
CA ALA A 114 15.36 26.33 4.59
C ALA A 114 15.75 25.63 5.93
N ASN A 115 15.00 24.62 6.37
CA ASN A 115 15.30 23.87 7.58
C ASN A 115 15.69 22.42 7.28
N VAL A 116 16.97 22.07 7.46
CA VAL A 116 17.50 20.72 7.22
C VAL A 116 17.04 19.66 8.23
N GLN A 117 16.52 20.08 9.41
CA GLN A 117 16.02 19.16 10.43
C GLN A 117 14.59 18.70 10.14
N ASP A 118 13.83 19.51 9.39
CA ASP A 118 12.53 19.10 8.91
C ASP A 118 12.74 18.28 7.63
N LYS A 119 12.33 17.02 7.66
CA LYS A 119 12.59 16.07 6.56
C LYS A 119 11.42 15.14 6.33
N ILE A 120 11.29 14.74 5.07
CA ILE A 120 10.50 13.60 4.59
C ILE A 120 11.51 12.49 4.29
N GLU A 121 11.38 11.37 4.99
CA GLU A 121 12.17 10.16 4.69
C GLU A 121 11.26 9.15 4.00
N ILE A 122 11.77 8.53 2.94
CA ILE A 122 11.07 7.49 2.18
C ILE A 122 11.98 6.27 2.13
N PRO A 123 11.99 5.44 3.18
CA PRO A 123 12.71 4.18 3.22
C PRO A 123 12.01 3.15 2.34
N ILE A 124 12.78 2.41 1.55
CA ILE A 124 12.31 1.38 0.62
C ILE A 124 12.91 0.05 1.01
N TYR A 125 12.06 -0.96 1.08
CA TYR A 125 12.40 -2.28 1.58
C TYR A 125 11.93 -3.37 0.63
N GLU A 126 12.74 -4.43 0.50
CA GLU A 126 12.27 -5.74 0.09
C GLU A 126 11.64 -6.43 1.29
N TYR A 127 10.43 -6.95 1.13
CA TYR A 127 9.66 -7.54 2.21
C TYR A 127 8.83 -8.75 1.74
N GLU A 128 8.41 -9.58 2.70
CA GLU A 128 7.56 -10.75 2.46
C GLU A 128 6.13 -10.54 2.96
N THR A 129 5.98 -9.99 4.18
CA THR A 129 4.69 -9.82 4.85
C THR A 129 4.33 -8.35 4.91
N GLU A 130 3.18 -7.98 4.37
CA GLU A 130 2.69 -6.61 4.42
C GLU A 130 2.44 -6.14 5.86
N GLY A 131 2.81 -4.89 6.15
CA GLY A 131 2.72 -4.31 7.49
C GLY A 131 3.77 -4.84 8.47
N SER A 132 4.78 -5.58 7.99
CA SER A 132 5.91 -6.03 8.82
C SER A 132 6.80 -4.88 9.26
N ARG A 133 7.42 -5.02 10.44
CA ARG A 133 8.36 -4.02 10.98
C ARG A 133 9.59 -3.90 10.07
N ALA A 134 9.98 -2.66 9.75
CA ALA A 134 11.08 -2.37 8.84
C ALA A 134 12.41 -3.03 9.25
N ILE A 135 12.67 -3.16 10.55
CA ILE A 135 13.88 -3.82 11.07
C ILE A 135 13.99 -5.29 10.64
N PHE A 136 12.91 -5.98 10.26
CA PHE A 136 12.94 -7.37 9.80
C PHE A 136 13.02 -7.52 8.28
N ASN A 137 13.02 -6.40 7.54
CA ASN A 137 13.02 -6.38 6.08
C ASN A 137 14.36 -5.89 5.52
N THR A 138 14.65 -6.20 4.26
CA THR A 138 15.92 -5.83 3.64
C THR A 138 15.81 -4.43 3.05
N ILE A 139 16.66 -3.50 3.51
CA ILE A 139 16.65 -2.13 2.99
C ILE A 139 17.23 -2.09 1.57
N VAL A 140 16.46 -1.56 0.63
CA VAL A 140 16.95 -1.25 -0.73
C VAL A 140 17.69 0.08 -0.69
N GLY A 141 17.08 1.06 -0.05
CA GLY A 141 17.65 2.38 0.16
C GLY A 141 16.62 3.35 0.70
N LYS A 142 16.97 4.63 0.72
CA LYS A 142 16.05 5.67 1.15
C LYS A 142 16.27 6.96 0.39
N MET A 143 15.19 7.69 0.20
CA MET A 143 15.21 9.07 -0.25
C MET A 143 14.95 9.99 0.95
N ILE A 144 15.66 11.11 1.01
CA ILE A 144 15.46 12.14 2.02
C ILE A 144 15.23 13.46 1.28
N ILE A 145 14.13 14.12 1.57
CA ILE A 145 13.84 15.51 1.15
C ILE A 145 13.81 16.34 2.41
N THR A 146 14.64 17.37 2.49
CA THR A 146 14.70 18.28 3.64
C THR A 146 13.96 19.57 3.34
N GLY A 147 13.63 20.33 4.38
CA GLY A 147 13.06 21.66 4.22
C GLY A 147 13.97 22.62 3.45
N ALA A 148 15.29 22.38 3.43
CA ALA A 148 16.20 23.16 2.60
C ALA A 148 16.01 22.93 1.09
N ASP A 149 15.41 21.80 0.70
CA ASP A 149 15.12 21.45 -0.68
C ASP A 149 13.76 22.01 -1.15
N LEU A 150 12.94 22.55 -0.22
CA LEU A 150 11.60 23.02 -0.52
C LEU A 150 11.55 24.54 -0.77
N PRO A 151 10.80 25.02 -1.79
CA PRO A 151 10.66 26.44 -2.09
C PRO A 151 9.81 27.21 -1.07
N SER A 152 8.90 26.52 -0.37
CA SER A 152 8.00 27.10 0.63
C SER A 152 7.58 26.07 1.68
N LEU A 153 6.81 26.51 2.68
CA LEU A 153 6.22 25.64 3.69
C LEU A 153 5.38 24.55 3.01
N LEU A 154 5.64 23.29 3.39
CA LEU A 154 4.78 22.17 3.08
C LEU A 154 4.00 21.80 4.36
N PRO A 155 2.70 22.11 4.45
CA PRO A 155 1.90 21.79 5.62
C PRO A 155 1.80 20.27 5.85
N LYS A 156 1.51 19.88 7.09
CA LYS A 156 0.97 18.56 7.42
C LYS A 156 -0.23 18.23 6.53
N ASP A 157 -0.41 16.95 6.25
CA ASP A 157 -1.50 16.40 5.42
C ASP A 157 -1.42 16.81 3.93
N SER A 158 -0.27 17.32 3.49
CA SER A 158 -0.02 17.59 2.07
C SER A 158 0.21 16.29 1.31
N GLU A 159 -0.34 16.19 0.10
CA GLU A 159 -0.19 15.03 -0.77
C GLU A 159 1.24 14.91 -1.33
N VAL A 160 1.73 13.69 -1.40
CA VAL A 160 3.04 13.32 -1.95
C VAL A 160 2.86 12.07 -2.80
N GLU A 161 3.26 12.13 -4.07
CA GLU A 161 3.26 10.98 -4.96
C GLU A 161 4.66 10.37 -5.03
N VAL A 162 4.79 9.11 -4.62
CA VAL A 162 6.05 8.37 -4.66
C VAL A 162 6.01 7.37 -5.82
N THR A 163 7.05 7.37 -6.64
CA THR A 163 7.26 6.42 -7.73
C THR A 163 8.61 5.73 -7.55
N VAL A 164 8.64 4.41 -7.61
CA VAL A 164 9.89 3.63 -7.61
C VAL A 164 9.97 2.87 -8.93
N ASN A 165 11.02 3.10 -9.70
CA ASN A 165 11.29 2.37 -10.95
C ASN A 165 12.49 1.45 -10.72
N ILE A 166 12.38 0.20 -11.16
CA ILE A 166 13.45 -0.79 -11.09
C ILE A 166 13.76 -1.25 -12.51
N ASP A 167 14.99 -1.01 -12.96
CA ASP A 167 15.39 -1.38 -14.31
C ASP A 167 15.74 -2.88 -14.44
N ALA A 168 16.02 -3.33 -15.65
CA ALA A 168 16.42 -4.72 -15.92
C ALA A 168 17.73 -5.13 -15.22
N SER A 169 18.55 -4.16 -14.80
CA SER A 169 19.78 -4.35 -14.03
C SER A 169 19.56 -4.24 -12.51
N ARG A 170 18.29 -4.22 -12.04
CA ARG A 170 17.88 -4.07 -10.64
C ARG A 170 18.28 -2.74 -9.99
N ARG A 171 18.60 -1.71 -10.77
CA ARG A 171 18.85 -0.37 -10.21
C ARG A 171 17.52 0.29 -9.92
N ALA A 172 17.35 0.74 -8.68
CA ALA A 172 16.16 1.43 -8.23
C ALA A 172 16.32 2.95 -8.37
N LYS A 173 15.35 3.62 -9.00
CA LYS A 173 15.23 5.07 -9.05
C LYS A 173 13.93 5.48 -8.38
N VAL A 174 14.03 6.38 -7.40
CA VAL A 174 12.89 6.94 -6.68
C VAL A 174 12.63 8.33 -7.21
N SER A 175 11.37 8.62 -7.49
CA SER A 175 10.89 9.94 -7.87
C SER A 175 9.74 10.32 -6.96
N VAL A 176 9.74 11.56 -6.47
CA VAL A 176 8.71 12.11 -5.59
C VAL A 176 8.18 13.38 -6.23
N TYR A 177 6.86 13.47 -6.34
CA TYR A 177 6.18 14.67 -6.82
C TYR A 177 5.29 15.23 -5.70
N ILE A 178 5.36 16.53 -5.47
CA ILE A 178 4.59 17.25 -4.44
C ILE A 178 3.64 18.23 -5.14
N PRO A 179 2.36 17.86 -5.36
CA PRO A 179 1.44 18.66 -6.18
C PRO A 179 1.19 20.07 -5.66
N SER A 180 1.18 20.28 -4.34
CA SER A 180 0.94 21.59 -3.74
C SER A 180 2.06 22.60 -3.97
N LEU A 181 3.26 22.11 -4.31
CA LEU A 181 4.43 22.94 -4.59
C LEU A 181 4.82 22.92 -6.07
N ASP A 182 4.23 22.03 -6.88
CA ASP A 182 4.65 21.72 -8.25
C ASP A 182 6.14 21.33 -8.35
N GLU A 183 6.62 20.56 -7.36
CA GLU A 183 8.04 20.19 -7.23
C GLU A 183 8.26 18.69 -7.41
N SER A 184 9.37 18.34 -8.07
CA SER A 184 9.78 16.95 -8.30
C SER A 184 11.21 16.71 -7.84
N PHE A 185 11.40 15.63 -7.10
CA PHE A 185 12.70 15.19 -6.59
C PHE A 185 12.98 13.79 -7.09
N GLU A 186 14.22 13.50 -7.48
CA GLU A 186 14.61 12.17 -7.94
C GLU A 186 15.96 11.75 -7.37
N VAL A 187 16.08 10.47 -7.00
CA VAL A 187 17.35 9.88 -6.58
C VAL A 187 17.49 8.46 -7.16
N VAL A 188 18.68 8.15 -7.67
CA VAL A 188 19.05 6.76 -8.00
C VAL A 188 19.61 6.15 -6.72
N LEU A 189 18.99 5.08 -6.24
CA LEU A 189 19.48 4.35 -5.08
C LEU A 189 20.75 3.61 -5.48
N THR A 190 21.88 4.04 -4.92
CA THR A 190 23.08 3.21 -4.87
C THR A 190 22.87 2.13 -3.83
N GLU A 191 23.38 0.91 -4.07
CA GLU A 191 23.37 -0.17 -3.09
C GLU A 191 23.72 0.40 -1.72
N THR A 192 22.72 0.38 -0.82
CA THR A 192 23.00 0.67 0.57
C THR A 192 23.80 -0.53 1.02
N ILE A 193 25.14 -0.40 1.06
CA ILE A 193 25.99 -1.34 1.82
C ILE A 193 25.24 -1.49 3.14
N GLU A 194 24.71 -2.69 3.41
CA GLU A 194 23.94 -2.96 4.63
C GLU A 194 24.70 -2.32 5.77
N LYS A 195 24.20 -1.16 6.22
CA LYS A 195 24.83 -0.47 7.34
C LYS A 195 24.62 -1.44 8.47
N ASP A 196 25.73 -1.89 9.05
CA ASP A 196 25.76 -2.79 10.19
C ASP A 196 24.56 -2.51 11.10
N MET A 197 23.76 -3.54 11.33
CA MET A 197 22.50 -3.41 12.04
C MET A 197 22.73 -2.66 13.36
N ASN A 198 21.91 -1.63 13.57
CA ASN A 198 22.05 -0.79 14.74
C ASN A 198 21.59 -1.57 15.98
N THR A 199 22.54 -1.93 16.85
CA THR A 199 22.26 -2.63 18.12
C THR A 199 21.23 -1.89 18.96
N ALA A 200 21.20 -0.55 18.93
CA ALA A 200 20.19 0.22 19.64
C ALA A 200 18.78 -0.06 19.13
N GLN A 201 18.59 -0.17 17.81
CA GLN A 201 17.28 -0.50 17.23
C GLN A 201 16.83 -1.91 17.65
N LEU A 202 17.72 -2.90 17.67
CA LEU A 202 17.40 -4.24 18.17
C LEU A 202 17.02 -4.23 19.66
N ARG A 203 17.73 -3.46 20.50
CA ARG A 203 17.40 -3.32 21.93
C ARG A 203 16.04 -2.66 22.15
N ASP A 204 15.72 -1.64 21.36
CA ASP A 204 14.43 -0.96 21.42
C ASP A 204 13.30 -1.92 21.02
N GLU A 205 13.50 -2.70 19.96
CA GLU A 205 12.55 -3.72 19.50
C GLU A 205 12.34 -4.85 20.51
N ILE A 206 13.40 -5.34 21.15
CA ILE A 206 13.29 -6.30 22.26
C ILE A 206 12.47 -5.71 23.41
N THR A 207 12.70 -4.43 23.74
CA THR A 207 11.99 -3.75 24.83
C THR A 207 10.50 -3.63 24.53
N GLN A 208 10.14 -3.22 23.29
CA GLN A 208 8.75 -3.16 22.85
C GLN A 208 8.09 -4.54 22.85
N ALA A 209 8.79 -5.58 22.38
CA ALA A 209 8.28 -6.95 22.38
C ALA A 209 8.03 -7.45 23.81
N LEU A 210 8.92 -7.13 24.76
CA LEU A 210 8.75 -7.47 26.17
C LEU A 210 7.51 -6.80 26.78
N GLN A 211 7.27 -5.53 26.46
CA GLN A 211 6.08 -4.81 26.93
C GLN A 211 4.80 -5.45 26.43
N LEU A 212 4.72 -5.77 25.12
CA LEU A 212 3.56 -6.46 24.55
C LEU A 212 3.36 -7.84 25.17
N ALA A 213 4.43 -8.64 25.26
CA ALA A 213 4.37 -9.98 25.83
C ALA A 213 3.92 -9.96 27.30
N GLN A 214 4.36 -8.98 28.09
CA GLN A 214 3.90 -8.79 29.47
C GLN A 214 2.41 -8.41 29.53
N SER A 215 1.93 -7.53 28.64
CA SER A 215 0.51 -7.21 28.55
C SER A 215 -0.32 -8.45 28.24
N LEU A 216 0.05 -9.20 27.20
CA LEU A 216 -0.65 -10.42 26.80
C LEU A 216 -0.66 -11.48 27.91
N ALA A 217 0.46 -11.64 28.62
CA ALA A 217 0.55 -12.53 29.78
C ALA A 217 -0.42 -12.13 30.90
N ASN A 218 -0.55 -10.83 31.18
CA ASN A 218 -1.49 -10.29 32.17
C ASN A 218 -2.96 -10.49 31.71
N ASP A 219 -3.21 -10.44 30.41
CA ASP A 219 -4.51 -10.70 29.80
C ASP A 219 -4.84 -12.20 29.71
N GLY A 220 -3.98 -13.06 30.24
CA GLY A 220 -4.21 -14.51 30.36
C GLY A 220 -3.68 -15.34 29.19
N GLN A 221 -2.97 -14.75 28.22
CA GLN A 221 -2.30 -15.49 27.16
C GLN A 221 -1.07 -16.21 27.72
N ARG A 222 -1.23 -17.52 27.98
CA ARG A 222 -0.19 -18.33 28.64
C ARG A 222 1.08 -18.42 27.81
N ASP A 223 0.95 -18.49 26.49
CA ASP A 223 2.07 -18.65 25.56
C ASP A 223 3.01 -17.44 25.56
N ALA A 224 2.51 -16.24 25.90
CA ALA A 224 3.32 -15.04 26.04
C ALA A 224 4.46 -15.19 27.07
N HIS A 225 4.33 -16.07 28.07
CA HIS A 225 5.41 -16.36 29.01
C HIS A 225 6.62 -17.04 28.34
N ASN A 226 6.40 -17.79 27.26
CA ASN A 226 7.48 -18.40 26.49
C ASN A 226 8.20 -17.31 25.67
N SER A 227 7.44 -16.40 25.06
CA SER A 227 7.97 -15.25 24.31
C SER A 227 8.81 -14.33 25.23
N ILE A 228 8.36 -14.07 26.47
CA ILE A 228 9.13 -13.32 27.48
C ILE A 228 10.49 -13.98 27.76
N LYS A 229 10.53 -15.30 27.97
CA LYS A 229 11.79 -16.03 28.21
C LYS A 229 12.73 -15.94 27.01
N ALA A 230 12.20 -16.12 25.81
CA ALA A 230 12.98 -16.03 24.57
C ALA A 230 13.55 -14.61 24.37
N LEU A 231 12.78 -13.57 24.67
CA LEU A 231 13.23 -12.18 24.59
C LEU A 231 14.35 -11.86 25.59
N HIS A 232 14.28 -12.40 26.81
CA HIS A 232 15.38 -12.26 27.77
C HIS A 232 16.66 -12.94 27.28
N GLN A 233 16.55 -14.11 26.66
CA GLN A 233 17.70 -14.81 26.06
C GLN A 233 18.29 -14.02 24.89
N ALA A 234 17.44 -13.50 23.99
CA ALA A 234 17.87 -12.68 22.86
C ALA A 234 18.57 -11.40 23.34
N LYS A 235 18.05 -10.75 24.38
CA LYS A 235 18.68 -9.59 25.02
C LYS A 235 20.07 -9.92 25.56
N GLN A 236 20.18 -11.00 26.32
CA GLN A 236 21.46 -11.43 26.89
C GLN A 236 22.49 -11.74 25.79
N LEU A 237 22.08 -12.46 24.75
CA LEU A 237 22.95 -12.79 23.61
C LEU A 237 23.46 -11.52 22.89
N LEU A 238 22.58 -10.53 22.71
CA LEU A 238 22.93 -9.25 22.10
C LEU A 238 23.90 -8.43 22.96
N ASP A 239 23.69 -8.41 24.28
CA ASP A 239 24.54 -7.67 25.22
C ASP A 239 25.92 -8.32 25.39
N GLU A 240 26.03 -9.65 25.30
CA GLU A 240 27.31 -10.38 25.37
C GLU A 240 28.18 -10.20 24.12
N ARG A 241 27.56 -9.99 22.94
CA ARG A 241 28.26 -9.96 21.64
C ARG A 241 27.77 -8.83 20.72
N GLU A 242 27.69 -7.63 21.27
CA GLU A 242 27.10 -6.45 20.62
C GLU A 242 27.73 -6.08 19.26
N HIS A 243 29.02 -6.39 19.05
CA HIS A 243 29.73 -6.07 17.80
C HIS A 243 29.79 -7.24 16.80
N ASP A 244 29.25 -8.41 17.13
CA ASP A 244 29.25 -9.58 16.25
C ASP A 244 28.04 -9.56 15.30
N ARG A 245 28.30 -9.36 14.01
CA ARG A 245 27.25 -9.31 12.97
C ARG A 245 26.41 -10.59 12.93
N GLN A 246 27.05 -11.76 13.06
CA GLN A 246 26.33 -13.04 13.04
C GLN A 246 25.37 -13.16 14.24
N THR A 247 25.77 -12.66 15.41
CA THR A 247 24.90 -12.58 16.57
C THR A 247 23.72 -11.63 16.31
N LYS A 248 23.94 -10.45 15.74
CA LYS A 248 22.85 -9.50 15.42
C LYS A 248 21.84 -10.10 14.44
N ASP A 249 22.30 -10.76 13.38
CA ASP A 249 21.43 -11.41 12.40
C ASP A 249 20.60 -12.53 13.04
N LYS A 250 21.21 -13.31 13.94
CA LYS A 250 20.50 -14.35 14.69
C LYS A 250 19.44 -13.77 15.62
N VAL A 251 19.78 -12.71 16.37
CA VAL A 251 18.83 -12.02 17.27
C VAL A 251 17.68 -11.43 16.46
N ARG A 252 17.97 -10.84 15.30
CA ARG A 252 16.96 -10.29 14.39
C ARG A 252 15.94 -11.34 13.96
N GLU A 253 16.40 -12.50 13.50
CA GLU A 253 15.50 -13.55 13.02
C GLU A 253 14.68 -14.14 14.18
N GLN A 254 15.30 -14.37 15.33
CA GLN A 254 14.57 -14.79 16.54
C GLN A 254 13.51 -13.77 16.95
N LEU A 255 13.85 -12.48 16.89
CA LEU A 255 12.93 -11.40 17.25
C LEU A 255 11.79 -11.28 16.23
N ARG A 256 12.06 -11.52 14.94
CA ARG A 256 11.03 -11.59 13.88
C ARG A 256 10.01 -12.68 14.20
N GLU A 257 10.47 -13.89 14.51
CA GLU A 257 9.59 -15.02 14.86
C GLU A 257 8.75 -14.70 16.12
N ILE A 258 9.38 -14.14 17.16
CA ILE A 258 8.69 -13.74 18.39
C ILE A 258 7.61 -12.69 18.11
N TRP A 259 7.89 -11.68 17.29
CA TRP A 259 6.88 -10.66 16.93
C TRP A 259 5.69 -11.27 16.20
N ILE A 260 5.92 -12.19 15.25
CA ILE A 260 4.84 -12.88 14.53
C ILE A 260 3.94 -13.63 15.52
N ASP A 261 4.54 -14.33 16.49
CA ASP A 261 3.81 -15.04 17.55
C ASP A 261 3.02 -14.08 18.45
N LEU A 262 3.64 -13.00 18.92
CA LEU A 262 2.98 -12.00 19.77
C LEU A 262 1.81 -11.29 19.06
N GLU A 263 1.99 -10.88 17.80
CA GLU A 263 0.93 -10.27 17.00
C GLU A 263 -0.22 -11.26 16.76
N THR A 264 0.09 -12.55 16.57
CA THR A 264 -0.91 -13.60 16.44
C THR A 264 -1.71 -13.78 17.73
N GLN A 265 -1.04 -13.83 18.89
CA GLN A 265 -1.70 -13.95 20.20
C GLN A 265 -2.58 -12.72 20.50
N GLN A 266 -2.10 -11.51 20.16
CA GLN A 266 -2.86 -10.29 20.29
C GLN A 266 -4.13 -10.34 19.43
N ALA A 267 -4.00 -10.66 18.13
CA ALA A 267 -5.14 -10.77 17.23
C ALA A 267 -6.16 -11.82 17.71
N GLN A 268 -5.71 -12.95 18.25
CA GLN A 268 -6.58 -13.97 18.83
C GLN A 268 -7.30 -13.49 20.09
N GLY A 269 -6.65 -12.69 20.93
CA GLY A 269 -7.26 -12.07 22.10
C GLY A 269 -8.33 -11.03 21.74
N GLU A 270 -8.11 -10.27 20.67
CA GLU A 270 -9.04 -9.26 20.17
C GLU A 270 -10.23 -9.85 19.38
N TRP A 271 -10.03 -11.02 18.76
CA TRP A 271 -10.99 -11.62 17.83
C TRP A 271 -12.42 -11.75 18.37
N PRO A 272 -12.69 -12.22 19.61
CA PRO A 272 -14.07 -12.37 20.08
C PRO A 272 -14.87 -11.06 20.06
N LYS A 273 -14.22 -9.95 20.41
CA LYS A 273 -14.84 -8.62 20.38
C LYS A 273 -15.07 -8.16 18.94
N VAL A 274 -14.07 -8.31 18.08
CA VAL A 274 -14.17 -7.98 16.64
C VAL A 274 -15.27 -8.79 15.96
N GLN A 275 -15.37 -10.08 16.25
CA GLN A 275 -16.41 -10.94 15.71
C GLN A 275 -17.81 -10.47 16.12
N GLN A 276 -17.99 -10.09 17.39
CA GLN A 276 -19.26 -9.57 17.88
C GLN A 276 -19.63 -8.24 17.21
N GLU A 277 -18.66 -7.33 17.07
CA GLU A 277 -18.84 -6.02 16.43
C GLU A 277 -19.19 -6.17 14.93
N LEU A 278 -18.50 -7.05 14.21
CA LEU A 278 -18.80 -7.36 12.81
C LEU A 278 -20.20 -7.95 12.65
N GLN A 279 -20.58 -8.92 13.49
CA GLN A 279 -21.90 -9.53 13.43
C GLN A 279 -22.99 -8.50 13.70
N GLN A 280 -22.84 -7.68 14.74
CA GLN A 280 -23.82 -6.63 15.05
C GLN A 280 -23.96 -5.62 13.90
N THR A 281 -22.84 -5.24 13.27
CA THR A 281 -22.85 -4.29 12.15
C THR A 281 -23.56 -4.90 10.93
N PHE A 282 -23.35 -6.19 10.67
CA PHE A 282 -24.06 -6.91 9.62
C PHE A 282 -25.55 -7.03 9.91
N ASP A 283 -25.94 -7.36 11.15
CA ASP A 283 -27.34 -7.45 11.55
C ASP A 283 -28.06 -6.10 11.35
N ASN A 284 -27.40 -4.98 11.71
CA ASN A 284 -27.93 -3.63 11.46
C ASN A 284 -28.14 -3.37 9.96
N LEU A 285 -27.22 -3.81 9.09
CA LEU A 285 -27.39 -3.69 7.63
C LEU A 285 -28.59 -4.49 7.12
N VAL A 286 -28.79 -5.70 7.64
CA VAL A 286 -29.96 -6.53 7.31
C VAL A 286 -31.26 -5.84 7.73
N GLU A 287 -31.30 -5.25 8.92
CA GLU A 287 -32.45 -4.46 9.37
C GLU A 287 -32.73 -3.25 8.47
N ALA A 288 -31.68 -2.47 8.12
CA ALA A 288 -31.80 -1.34 7.21
C ALA A 288 -32.29 -1.77 5.82
N ASN A 289 -31.79 -2.89 5.28
CA ASN A 289 -32.25 -3.45 4.01
C ASN A 289 -33.71 -3.92 4.07
N ASN A 290 -34.15 -4.50 5.18
CA ASN A 290 -35.55 -4.91 5.34
C ASN A 290 -36.52 -3.72 5.35
N ARG A 291 -36.08 -2.57 5.90
CA ARG A 291 -36.91 -1.35 5.98
C ARG A 291 -36.88 -0.51 4.70
N TYR A 292 -35.70 -0.37 4.09
CA TYR A 292 -35.45 0.63 3.03
C TYR A 292 -34.92 0.03 1.72
N GLY A 293 -34.55 -1.24 1.73
CA GLY A 293 -33.91 -1.93 0.60
C GLY A 293 -34.85 -2.29 -0.55
N ASN A 294 -34.27 -2.92 -1.56
CA ASN A 294 -34.97 -3.47 -2.71
C ASN A 294 -34.26 -4.73 -3.20
N ALA A 295 -34.81 -5.42 -4.21
CA ALA A 295 -34.27 -6.70 -4.70
C ALA A 295 -32.78 -6.64 -5.10
N ARG A 296 -32.30 -5.51 -5.65
CA ARG A 296 -30.88 -5.34 -5.98
C ARG A 296 -30.03 -5.24 -4.72
N ILE A 297 -30.49 -4.50 -3.72
CA ILE A 297 -29.77 -4.29 -2.47
C ILE A 297 -29.74 -5.58 -1.65
N SER A 298 -30.84 -6.34 -1.61
CA SER A 298 -30.86 -7.67 -0.98
C SER A 298 -29.81 -8.61 -1.56
N SER A 299 -29.63 -8.62 -2.88
CA SER A 299 -28.57 -9.42 -3.52
C SER A 299 -27.16 -9.01 -3.06
N ILE A 300 -26.93 -7.71 -2.82
CA ILE A 300 -25.64 -7.22 -2.29
C ILE A 300 -25.46 -7.62 -0.83
N VAL A 301 -26.52 -7.58 -0.02
CA VAL A 301 -26.49 -8.03 1.38
C VAL A 301 -26.19 -9.52 1.48
N ASP A 302 -26.74 -10.34 0.58
CA ASP A 302 -26.44 -11.78 0.50
C ASP A 302 -24.94 -12.03 0.18
N GLU A 303 -24.34 -11.22 -0.71
CA GLU A 303 -22.90 -11.28 -1.00
C GLU A 303 -22.07 -10.89 0.23
N TYR A 304 -22.50 -9.87 0.99
CA TYR A 304 -21.85 -9.49 2.24
C TYR A 304 -21.96 -10.56 3.31
N GLU A 305 -23.07 -11.29 3.40
CA GLU A 305 -23.21 -12.42 4.32
C GLU A 305 -22.12 -13.48 4.07
N GLN A 306 -21.89 -13.82 2.80
CA GLN A 306 -20.84 -14.77 2.42
C GLN A 306 -19.45 -14.26 2.81
N GLN A 307 -19.19 -12.97 2.65
CA GLN A 307 -17.92 -12.37 3.07
C GLN A 307 -17.74 -12.40 4.60
N VAL A 308 -18.77 -12.05 5.37
CA VAL A 308 -18.78 -12.13 6.83
C VAL A 308 -18.47 -13.56 7.29
N GLN A 309 -19.15 -14.57 6.73
CA GLN A 309 -18.93 -15.97 7.07
C GLN A 309 -17.49 -16.43 6.77
N GLN A 310 -16.92 -16.03 5.63
CA GLN A 310 -15.54 -16.35 5.27
C GLN A 310 -14.52 -15.70 6.21
N ILE A 311 -14.72 -14.43 6.57
CA ILE A 311 -13.85 -13.71 7.50
C ILE A 311 -13.92 -14.33 8.89
N ILE A 312 -15.14 -14.66 9.37
CA ILE A 312 -15.34 -15.32 10.66
C ILE A 312 -14.62 -16.68 10.70
N ALA A 313 -14.71 -17.47 9.63
CA ALA A 313 -14.03 -18.76 9.54
C ALA A 313 -12.50 -18.62 9.60
N LYS A 314 -11.94 -17.55 9.01
CA LYS A 314 -10.50 -17.27 8.99
C LYS A 314 -9.97 -16.54 10.22
N ARG A 315 -10.86 -15.95 11.03
CA ARG A 315 -10.51 -15.06 12.17
C ARG A 315 -9.61 -13.89 11.76
N ASP A 316 -9.86 -13.33 10.58
CA ASP A 316 -9.07 -12.24 10.04
C ASP A 316 -9.56 -10.90 10.59
N VAL A 317 -8.92 -10.43 11.66
CA VAL A 317 -9.23 -9.16 12.33
C VAL A 317 -9.16 -7.98 11.36
N LYS A 318 -8.17 -7.94 10.47
CA LYS A 318 -7.97 -6.82 9.54
C LYS A 318 -9.11 -6.75 8.52
N SER A 319 -9.44 -7.89 7.90
CA SER A 319 -10.56 -7.96 6.96
C SER A 319 -11.90 -7.68 7.64
N ALA A 320 -12.10 -8.14 8.87
CA ALA A 320 -13.31 -7.85 9.65
C ALA A 320 -13.49 -6.34 9.88
N ARG A 321 -12.45 -5.63 10.34
CA ARG A 321 -12.50 -4.17 10.56
C ARG A 321 -12.74 -3.37 9.29
N LYS A 322 -12.20 -3.83 8.16
CA LYS A 322 -12.46 -3.21 6.86
C LYS A 322 -13.92 -3.39 6.46
N LEU A 323 -14.42 -4.63 6.56
CA LEU A 323 -15.79 -4.94 6.20
C LEU A 323 -16.80 -4.22 7.10
N GLU A 324 -16.56 -4.12 8.40
CA GLU A 324 -17.37 -3.31 9.34
C GLU A 324 -17.62 -1.89 8.82
N LYS A 325 -16.58 -1.21 8.32
CA LYS A 325 -16.70 0.15 7.77
C LYS A 325 -17.55 0.19 6.51
N GLU A 326 -17.38 -0.80 5.62
CA GLU A 326 -18.18 -0.91 4.39
C GLU A 326 -19.65 -1.18 4.69
N LEU A 327 -19.93 -2.14 5.59
CA LEU A 327 -21.29 -2.48 6.04
C LEU A 327 -21.96 -1.28 6.71
N SER A 328 -21.28 -0.62 7.66
CA SER A 328 -21.78 0.58 8.34
C SER A 328 -22.10 1.71 7.35
N SER A 329 -21.20 1.97 6.38
CA SER A 329 -21.44 2.97 5.33
C SER A 329 -22.67 2.63 4.49
N MET A 330 -22.87 1.36 4.16
CA MET A 330 -24.03 0.91 3.39
C MET A 330 -25.32 1.06 4.20
N SER A 331 -25.34 0.67 5.49
CA SER A 331 -26.50 0.85 6.37
C SER A 331 -26.92 2.31 6.44
N ILE A 332 -25.96 3.20 6.70
CA ILE A 332 -26.19 4.65 6.74
C ILE A 332 -26.75 5.14 5.41
N GLN A 333 -26.25 4.65 4.26
CA GLN A 333 -26.77 5.04 2.96
C GLN A 333 -28.25 4.64 2.77
N LEU A 334 -28.65 3.45 3.25
CA LEU A 334 -30.04 2.97 3.20
C LEU A 334 -30.94 3.79 4.12
N GLU A 335 -30.55 3.96 5.38
CA GLU A 335 -31.33 4.70 6.37
C GLU A 335 -31.48 6.18 6.00
N SER A 336 -30.45 6.77 5.36
CA SER A 336 -30.49 8.16 4.93
C SER A 336 -31.60 8.48 3.92
N GLN A 337 -32.26 7.47 3.34
CA GLN A 337 -33.44 7.67 2.49
C GLN A 337 -34.68 8.06 3.29
N ASP A 338 -34.71 7.80 4.61
CA ASP A 338 -35.79 8.18 5.52
C ASP A 338 -35.56 9.59 6.07
N VAL A 339 -36.62 10.41 6.10
CA VAL A 339 -36.57 11.73 6.74
C VAL A 339 -36.32 11.63 8.25
N ASN A 340 -36.78 10.54 8.90
CA ASN A 340 -36.60 10.33 10.33
C ASN A 340 -35.14 10.13 10.72
N PHE A 341 -34.33 9.53 9.84
CA PHE A 341 -32.89 9.41 10.04
C PHE A 341 -32.26 10.80 10.25
N TRP A 342 -32.56 11.75 9.36
CA TRP A 342 -32.07 13.12 9.46
C TRP A 342 -32.66 13.88 10.65
N ALA A 343 -33.91 13.62 11.01
CA ALA A 343 -34.50 14.18 12.23
C ALA A 343 -33.75 13.71 13.49
N GLY A 344 -33.31 12.45 13.52
CA GLY A 344 -32.46 11.90 14.57
C GLY A 344 -31.17 12.70 14.80
N PHE A 345 -30.51 13.13 13.71
CA PHE A 345 -29.33 14.01 13.80
C PHE A 345 -29.64 15.37 14.43
N VAL A 346 -30.79 15.96 14.12
CA VAL A 346 -31.22 17.22 14.73
C VAL A 346 -31.38 17.05 16.25
N TYR A 347 -32.05 15.97 16.68
CA TYR A 347 -32.21 15.68 18.10
C TYR A 347 -30.89 15.38 18.80
N TYR A 348 -29.98 14.65 18.16
CA TYR A 348 -28.64 14.40 18.68
C TYR A 348 -27.86 15.70 18.90
N MET A 349 -27.85 16.58 17.88
CA MET A 349 -27.15 17.88 17.98
C MET A 349 -27.76 18.77 19.05
N ASP A 350 -29.09 18.73 19.25
CA ASP A 350 -29.76 19.48 20.30
C ASP A 350 -29.41 18.96 21.70
N ALA A 351 -29.43 17.63 21.88
CA ALA A 351 -29.16 17.01 23.17
C ALA A 351 -27.69 17.11 23.60
N ASN A 352 -26.75 17.05 22.65
CA ASN A 352 -25.31 17.01 22.93
C ASN A 352 -24.60 18.29 22.48
N PHE A 353 -25.33 19.39 22.27
CA PHE A 353 -24.78 20.61 21.69
C PHE A 353 -23.53 21.11 22.41
N ASP A 354 -23.51 21.02 23.73
CA ASP A 354 -22.42 21.52 24.55
C ASP A 354 -21.19 20.61 24.55
N GLU A 355 -21.37 19.31 24.27
CA GLU A 355 -20.31 18.30 24.20
C GLU A 355 -19.66 18.24 22.81
N ILE A 356 -20.38 18.66 21.78
CA ILE A 356 -19.86 18.75 20.42
C ILE A 356 -18.89 19.93 20.34
N GLU A 357 -17.68 19.69 19.83
CA GLU A 357 -16.75 20.74 19.50
C GLU A 357 -17.12 21.35 18.15
N TRP A 358 -17.33 22.67 18.14
CA TRP A 358 -17.74 23.42 16.95
C TRP A 358 -16.61 24.32 16.47
N THR A 359 -16.40 24.39 15.16
CA THR A 359 -15.50 25.37 14.52
C THR A 359 -16.06 26.79 14.63
N ASP A 360 -17.39 26.94 14.59
CA ASP A 360 -18.11 28.17 14.92
C ASP A 360 -19.38 27.84 15.71
N ARG A 361 -19.29 27.92 17.04
CA ARG A 361 -20.39 27.61 17.97
C ARG A 361 -21.61 28.50 17.77
N LYS A 362 -21.42 29.78 17.40
CA LYS A 362 -22.55 30.72 17.19
C LYS A 362 -23.29 30.42 15.90
N ALA A 363 -22.56 30.10 14.82
CA ALA A 363 -23.17 29.63 13.58
C ALA A 363 -23.89 28.28 13.79
N ALA A 364 -23.27 27.34 14.48
CA ALA A 364 -23.84 26.03 14.76
C ALA A 364 -25.14 26.12 15.57
N TYR A 365 -25.17 26.96 16.62
CA TYR A 365 -26.37 27.17 17.41
C TYR A 365 -27.52 27.74 16.57
N ARG A 366 -27.23 28.75 15.73
CA ARG A 366 -28.24 29.33 14.82
C ARG A 366 -28.76 28.29 13.82
N GLY A 367 -27.86 27.50 13.23
CA GLY A 367 -28.22 26.43 12.31
C GLY A 367 -29.09 25.36 12.98
N LEU A 368 -28.76 24.96 14.21
CA LEU A 368 -29.58 24.02 14.99
C LEU A 368 -31.00 24.57 15.27
N GLN A 369 -31.13 25.87 15.63
CA GLN A 369 -32.46 26.46 15.79
C GLN A 369 -33.27 26.46 14.49
N GLN A 370 -32.62 26.69 13.34
CA GLN A 370 -33.26 26.60 12.03
C GLN A 370 -33.69 25.16 11.71
N LEU A 371 -32.87 24.17 12.03
CA LEU A 371 -33.22 22.74 11.88
C LEU A 371 -34.46 22.36 12.70
N LYS A 372 -34.54 22.81 13.96
CA LYS A 372 -35.72 22.57 14.81
C LYS A 372 -36.97 23.22 14.25
N GLN A 373 -36.86 24.42 13.66
CA GLN A 373 -37.98 25.05 12.95
C GLN A 373 -38.35 24.28 11.68
N LEU A 374 -37.35 23.78 10.94
CA LEU A 374 -37.54 23.02 9.71
C LEU A 374 -38.31 21.71 9.99
N LEU A 375 -38.03 21.02 11.10
CA LEU A 375 -38.79 19.84 11.53
C LEU A 375 -40.28 20.14 11.77
N ASN A 376 -40.61 21.32 12.32
CA ASN A 376 -42.00 21.71 12.60
C ASN A 376 -42.84 21.96 11.34
N ILE A 377 -42.23 22.15 10.18
CA ILE A 377 -42.94 22.37 8.91
C ILE A 377 -42.96 21.12 8.00
N ASN A 378 -42.60 19.95 8.54
CA ASN A 378 -42.59 18.66 7.85
C ASN A 378 -41.81 18.70 6.51
N PRO A 379 -40.46 18.81 6.58
CA PRO A 379 -39.63 19.04 5.42
C PRO A 379 -39.51 17.77 4.56
N SER A 380 -39.16 17.92 3.28
CA SER A 380 -38.70 16.77 2.49
C SER A 380 -37.37 16.25 3.03
N LYS A 381 -37.11 14.95 2.83
CA LYS A 381 -35.84 14.31 3.21
C LYS A 381 -34.63 15.06 2.64
N ASP A 382 -34.65 15.44 1.36
CA ASP A 382 -33.53 16.16 0.74
C ASP A 382 -33.27 17.53 1.38
N ARG A 383 -34.34 18.29 1.68
CA ARG A 383 -34.21 19.61 2.30
C ARG A 383 -33.70 19.52 3.74
N LEU A 384 -34.14 18.51 4.49
CA LEU A 384 -33.66 18.29 5.85
C LEU A 384 -32.21 17.80 5.85
N GLN A 385 -31.86 16.88 4.94
CA GLN A 385 -30.50 16.41 4.74
C GLN A 385 -29.53 17.57 4.48
N GLU A 386 -29.83 18.41 3.49
CA GLU A 386 -28.97 19.53 3.10
C GLU A 386 -28.70 20.46 4.29
N ALA A 387 -29.77 20.87 4.99
CA ALA A 387 -29.65 21.72 6.17
C ALA A 387 -28.89 21.04 7.33
N VAL A 388 -29.08 19.74 7.55
CA VAL A 388 -28.35 18.99 8.59
C VAL A 388 -26.86 18.97 8.25
N MET A 389 -26.51 18.70 7.00
CA MET A 389 -25.12 18.63 6.54
C MET A 389 -24.40 19.97 6.66
N GLU A 390 -25.09 21.11 6.47
CA GLU A 390 -24.53 22.44 6.73
C GLU A 390 -24.10 22.61 8.20
N VAL A 391 -24.94 22.18 9.15
CA VAL A 391 -24.64 22.29 10.59
C VAL A 391 -23.56 21.30 11.01
N VAL A 392 -23.60 20.06 10.50
CA VAL A 392 -22.52 19.07 10.69
C VAL A 392 -21.19 19.61 10.12
N GLY A 393 -21.24 20.38 9.04
CA GLY A 393 -20.12 21.11 8.44
C GLY A 393 -19.46 22.13 9.36
N LEU A 394 -20.05 22.45 10.51
CA LEU A 394 -19.50 23.35 11.54
C LEU A 394 -18.91 22.61 12.74
N MET A 395 -18.92 21.27 12.75
CA MET A 395 -18.29 20.49 13.80
C MET A 395 -16.78 20.37 13.57
N SER A 396 -15.99 20.22 14.63
CA SER A 396 -14.56 19.92 14.52
C SER A 396 -14.36 18.55 13.85
N PRO A 397 -13.22 18.30 13.19
CA PRO A 397 -12.92 16.99 12.62
C PRO A 397 -13.02 15.84 13.64
N GLN A 398 -12.70 16.12 14.91
CA GLN A 398 -12.75 15.15 16.01
C GLN A 398 -14.20 14.79 16.36
N SER A 399 -15.08 15.79 16.53
CA SER A 399 -16.50 15.52 16.82
C SER A 399 -17.25 14.89 15.64
N ARG A 400 -16.88 15.21 14.38
CA ARG A 400 -17.47 14.53 13.20
C ARG A 400 -17.14 13.05 13.16
N ALA A 401 -15.94 12.65 13.55
CA ALA A 401 -15.55 11.25 13.57
C ALA A 401 -16.37 10.41 14.57
N SER A 402 -16.88 11.04 15.64
CA SER A 402 -17.70 10.37 16.66
C SER A 402 -19.15 10.11 16.23
N ILE A 403 -19.63 10.78 15.17
CA ILE A 403 -21.01 10.69 14.68
C ILE A 403 -21.28 9.38 13.93
N ALA A 404 -20.25 8.74 13.36
CA ALA A 404 -20.37 7.49 12.61
C ALA A 404 -20.84 6.30 13.47
N ASN A 405 -20.91 6.46 14.79
CA ASN A 405 -21.29 5.42 15.75
C ASN A 405 -22.70 5.63 16.36
N ILE A 406 -23.53 6.53 15.79
CA ILE A 406 -24.86 6.81 16.34
C ILE A 406 -25.83 5.69 15.94
N ASN A 407 -26.43 5.04 16.94
CA ASN A 407 -27.55 4.13 16.74
C ASN A 407 -28.84 4.94 16.52
N THR A 408 -29.26 5.00 15.28
CA THR A 408 -30.47 5.67 14.76
C THR A 408 -31.75 4.86 14.98
N ASP A 409 -31.66 3.60 15.42
CA ASP A 409 -32.79 2.72 15.74
C ASP A 409 -33.35 2.91 17.16
N LEU A 410 -32.70 3.71 18.00
CA LEU A 410 -33.18 3.97 19.36
C LEU A 410 -34.37 4.93 19.37
N LEU A 411 -35.57 4.41 19.64
CA LEU A 411 -36.70 5.23 20.06
C LEU A 411 -36.35 5.97 21.35
N ARG A 412 -36.46 7.30 21.34
CA ARG A 412 -36.39 8.11 22.56
C ARG A 412 -37.63 8.96 22.73
N LYS A 413 -37.95 9.19 24.01
CA LYS A 413 -39.18 9.73 24.55
C LYS A 413 -39.50 11.15 24.10
#